data_AF-A0A2D6D7T1-F1
#
_entry.id   AF-A0A2D6D7T1-F1
#
_cell.length_a   1.000
_cell.length_b   1.000
_cell.length_c   1.000
_cell.angle_alpha   90.00
_cell.angle_beta   90.00
_cell.angle_gamma   90.00
#
_symmetry.space_group_name_H-M   'P 1'
#
loop_
_entity.id
_entity.type
_entity.pdbx_description
1 polymer ?
#
loop_
_entity_poly.entity_id
_entity_poly.type
_entity_poly.pdbx_seq_one_letter_code
_entity_poly.pdbx_strand_id
1 'polypeptide(L)'
;MEIITLVWEQYLYLPLFNFLIWLYLNYSNFNLGAAVIILTILLRFILLPFTILTERGKILGQKLRKEIVDIKNDYSNDPIRQKIAIREFLKKKKIRPWAKAVVLGIQGLVLVLLYQVFIGGINTQEKLHLLYPSIPRPDFINTNFLWFDIAERNLVVAAIVAGYLFAQILINFWERRNQLTKKEQIYSLFFPALAFLILAILPSVKSIFVLTSLIFSSIISIFTLLIKMSLKKANKVTTR
;
A
#
# COMPACT_ATOMS: atom_id res chain seq x y z
N MET A 1 23.58 -10.77 -14.67
CA MET A 1 22.72 -9.59 -14.44
C MET A 1 21.63 -9.45 -15.50
N GLU A 2 21.86 -9.93 -16.73
CA GLU A 2 20.90 -9.89 -17.85
C GLU A 2 19.58 -10.64 -17.62
N ILE A 3 19.59 -11.74 -16.85
CA ILE A 3 18.35 -12.50 -16.57
C ILE A 3 17.38 -11.67 -15.71
N ILE A 4 17.90 -10.91 -14.74
CA ILE A 4 17.07 -10.09 -13.84
C ILE A 4 16.45 -8.93 -14.61
N THR A 5 17.23 -8.28 -15.47
CA THR A 5 16.75 -7.19 -16.32
C THR A 5 15.73 -7.70 -17.34
N LEU A 6 15.97 -8.86 -17.95
CA LEU A 6 15.01 -9.49 -18.86
C LEU A 6 13.70 -9.84 -18.14
N VAL A 7 13.77 -10.43 -16.95
CA VAL A 7 12.58 -10.76 -16.17
C VAL A 7 11.81 -9.50 -15.79
N TRP A 8 12.53 -8.46 -15.35
CA TRP A 8 11.97 -7.16 -14.98
C TRP A 8 11.25 -6.50 -16.16
N GLU A 9 11.89 -6.42 -17.31
CA GLU A 9 11.33 -5.74 -18.48
C GLU A 9 10.17 -6.55 -19.08
N GLN A 10 10.38 -7.84 -19.34
CA GLN A 10 9.44 -8.65 -20.11
C GLN A 10 8.21 -9.08 -19.30
N TYR A 11 8.36 -9.36 -18.01
CA TYR A 11 7.27 -9.92 -17.20
C TYR A 11 6.66 -8.94 -16.20
N LEU A 12 7.34 -7.83 -15.89
CA LEU A 12 6.83 -6.84 -14.93
C LEU A 12 6.51 -5.51 -15.62
N TYR A 13 7.49 -4.89 -16.27
CA TYR A 13 7.34 -3.57 -16.87
C TYR A 13 6.41 -3.57 -18.08
N LEU A 14 6.69 -4.39 -19.11
CA LEU A 14 5.89 -4.42 -20.33
C LEU A 14 4.42 -4.78 -20.07
N PRO A 15 4.09 -5.82 -19.29
CA PRO A 15 2.69 -6.14 -19.00
C PRO A 15 1.99 -5.02 -18.22
N LEU A 16 2.65 -4.42 -17.22
CA LEU A 16 2.05 -3.33 -16.46
C LEU A 16 1.83 -2.09 -17.33
N PHE A 17 2.80 -1.71 -18.16
CA PHE A 17 2.72 -0.56 -19.04
C PHE A 17 1.59 -0.75 -20.07
N ASN A 18 1.57 -1.89 -20.75
CA ASN A 18 0.52 -2.22 -21.72
C ASN A 18 -0.87 -2.26 -21.07
N PHE A 19 -0.98 -2.87 -19.88
CA PHE A 19 -2.24 -2.89 -19.16
C PHE A 19 -2.69 -1.49 -18.72
N LEU A 20 -1.76 -0.64 -18.29
CA LEU A 20 -2.06 0.76 -17.96
C LEU A 20 -2.56 1.54 -19.17
N ILE A 21 -1.93 1.40 -20.34
CA ILE A 21 -2.38 2.05 -21.57
C ILE A 21 -3.71 1.48 -22.06
N TRP A 22 -3.92 0.17 -21.91
CA TRP A 22 -5.22 -0.43 -22.19
C TRP A 22 -6.33 0.15 -21.29
N LEU A 23 -6.08 0.35 -20.00
CA LEU A 23 -7.01 1.03 -19.10
C LEU A 23 -7.22 2.49 -19.51
N TYR A 24 -6.17 3.17 -19.97
CA TYR A 24 -6.22 4.54 -20.45
C TYR A 24 -7.18 4.71 -21.64
N LEU A 25 -7.11 3.80 -22.61
CA LEU A 25 -7.92 3.84 -23.82
C LEU A 25 -9.38 3.42 -23.59
N ASN A 26 -9.62 2.43 -22.73
CA ASN A 26 -10.94 1.78 -22.63
C ASN A 26 -11.79 2.23 -21.42
N TYR A 27 -11.17 2.57 -20.28
CA TYR A 27 -11.89 2.74 -19.01
C TYR A 27 -11.66 4.08 -18.33
N SER A 28 -10.68 4.87 -18.78
CA SER A 28 -10.31 6.12 -18.10
C SER A 28 -10.63 7.39 -18.88
N ASN A 29 -11.38 7.28 -19.99
CA ASN A 29 -11.72 8.39 -20.88
C ASN A 29 -10.47 9.21 -21.28
N PHE A 30 -9.39 8.52 -21.66
CA PHE A 30 -8.12 9.15 -22.03
C PHE A 30 -7.54 10.04 -20.91
N ASN A 31 -7.75 9.66 -19.65
CA ASN A 31 -7.11 10.30 -18.51
C ASN A 31 -6.17 9.31 -17.80
N LEU A 32 -4.88 9.57 -17.85
CA LEU A 32 -3.89 8.64 -17.31
C LEU A 32 -3.92 8.56 -15.77
N GLY A 33 -4.29 9.65 -15.09
CA GLY A 33 -4.46 9.66 -13.63
C GLY A 33 -5.60 8.75 -13.19
N ALA A 34 -6.73 8.80 -13.90
CA ALA A 34 -7.85 7.88 -13.69
C ALA A 34 -7.46 6.42 -14.01
N ALA A 35 -6.67 6.18 -15.06
CA ALA A 35 -6.17 4.83 -15.37
C ALA A 35 -5.32 4.25 -14.23
N VAL A 36 -4.45 5.07 -13.62
CA VAL A 36 -3.65 4.68 -12.44
C VAL A 36 -4.53 4.38 -11.23
N ILE A 37 -5.59 5.14 -11.01
CA ILE A 37 -6.57 4.85 -9.93
C ILE A 37 -7.22 3.50 -10.15
N ILE A 38 -7.73 3.24 -11.37
CA ILE A 38 -8.38 1.96 -11.72
C ILE A 38 -7.40 0.80 -11.55
N LEU A 39 -6.17 0.94 -12.06
CA LEU A 39 -5.09 -0.04 -11.89
C LEU A 39 -4.85 -0.34 -10.42
N THR A 40 -4.75 0.70 -9.59
CA THR A 40 -4.53 0.56 -8.15
C THR A 40 -5.67 -0.20 -7.48
N ILE A 41 -6.91 0.10 -7.84
CA ILE A 41 -8.10 -0.57 -7.29
C ILE A 41 -8.11 -2.05 -7.67
N LEU A 42 -7.84 -2.39 -8.94
CA LEU A 42 -7.76 -3.79 -9.40
C LEU A 42 -6.66 -4.56 -8.67
N LEU A 43 -5.47 -3.97 -8.54
CA LEU A 43 -4.38 -4.55 -7.76
C LEU A 43 -4.80 -4.80 -6.32
N ARG A 44 -5.52 -3.84 -5.72
CA ARG A 44 -6.02 -3.98 -4.34
C ARG A 44 -7.06 -5.08 -4.18
N PHE A 45 -7.91 -5.32 -5.19
CA PHE A 45 -8.81 -6.47 -5.21
C PHE A 45 -8.06 -7.80 -5.28
N ILE A 46 -7.01 -7.90 -6.11
CA ILE A 46 -6.16 -9.11 -6.18
C ILE A 46 -5.45 -9.34 -4.83
N LEU A 47 -4.99 -8.28 -4.16
CA LEU A 47 -4.33 -8.34 -2.85
C LEU A 47 -5.28 -8.38 -1.66
N LEU A 48 -6.59 -8.36 -1.89
CA LEU A 48 -7.61 -8.36 -0.85
C LEU A 48 -7.46 -9.52 0.16
N PRO A 49 -7.27 -10.80 -0.24
CA PRO A 49 -7.12 -11.88 0.73
C PRO A 49 -5.93 -11.66 1.68
N PHE A 50 -4.80 -11.18 1.16
CA PHE A 50 -3.63 -10.86 1.97
C PHE A 50 -3.89 -9.65 2.87
N THR A 51 -4.58 -8.64 2.37
CA THR A 51 -4.96 -7.44 3.13
C THR A 51 -5.85 -7.81 4.33
N ILE A 52 -6.84 -8.69 4.14
CA ILE A 52 -7.70 -9.19 5.24
C ILE A 52 -6.86 -9.96 6.27
N LEU A 53 -5.91 -10.79 5.83
CA LEU A 53 -4.99 -11.50 6.74
C LEU A 53 -4.16 -10.50 7.57
N THR A 54 -3.68 -9.42 6.95
CA THR A 54 -2.91 -8.38 7.65
C THR A 54 -3.75 -7.63 8.69
N GLU A 55 -4.99 -7.25 8.35
CA GLU A 55 -5.89 -6.54 9.28
C GLU A 55 -6.30 -7.42 10.45
N ARG A 56 -6.60 -8.71 10.20
CA ARG A 56 -6.83 -9.68 11.29
C ARG A 56 -5.63 -9.81 12.20
N GLY A 57 -4.42 -9.90 11.63
CA GLY A 57 -3.17 -9.95 12.38
C GLY A 57 -2.93 -8.71 13.24
N LYS A 58 -3.24 -7.51 12.70
CA LYS A 58 -3.16 -6.24 13.44
C LYS A 58 -4.09 -6.24 14.66
N ILE A 59 -5.35 -6.64 14.48
CA ILE A 59 -6.35 -6.70 15.57
C ILE A 59 -5.94 -7.72 16.64
N LEU A 60 -5.49 -8.92 16.25
CA LEU A 60 -5.06 -9.95 17.22
C LEU A 60 -3.77 -9.53 17.92
N GLY A 61 -2.80 -8.99 17.19
CA GLY A 61 -1.53 -8.52 17.75
C GLY A 61 -1.72 -7.42 18.79
N GLN A 62 -2.74 -6.56 18.64
CA GLN A 62 -3.10 -5.58 19.66
C GLN A 62 -3.54 -6.24 20.98
N LYS A 63 -4.33 -7.32 20.92
CA LYS A 63 -4.77 -8.05 22.13
C LYS A 63 -3.63 -8.76 22.83
N LEU A 64 -2.69 -9.30 22.06
CA LEU A 64 -1.57 -10.10 22.55
C LEU A 64 -0.36 -9.27 22.98
N ARG A 65 -0.48 -7.94 23.00
CA ARG A 65 0.66 -7.05 23.21
C ARG A 65 1.33 -7.24 24.57
N LYS A 66 0.55 -7.49 25.62
CA LYS A 66 1.08 -7.78 26.97
C LYS A 66 1.90 -9.07 26.97
N GLU A 67 1.31 -10.17 26.47
CA GLU A 67 2.00 -11.46 26.33
C GLU A 67 3.32 -11.34 25.54
N ILE A 68 3.36 -10.51 24.49
CA ILE A 68 4.59 -10.25 23.72
C ILE A 68 5.65 -9.50 24.54
N VAL A 69 5.24 -8.57 25.41
CA VAL A 69 6.15 -7.84 26.30
C VAL A 69 6.71 -8.78 27.37
N ASP A 70 5.88 -9.67 27.92
CA ASP A 70 6.31 -10.66 28.92
C ASP A 70 7.39 -11.58 28.32
N ILE A 71 7.14 -12.14 27.12
CA ILE A 71 8.15 -12.92 26.38
C ILE A 71 9.43 -12.11 26.13
N LYS A 72 9.33 -10.81 25.84
CA LYS A 72 10.53 -9.98 25.65
C LYS A 72 11.35 -9.84 26.93
N ASN A 73 10.69 -9.74 28.08
CA ASN A 73 11.35 -9.62 29.37
C ASN A 73 12.02 -10.96 29.76
N ASP A 74 11.32 -12.08 29.58
CA ASP A 74 11.82 -13.43 29.88
C ASP A 74 13.11 -13.77 29.12
N TYR A 75 13.23 -13.31 27.87
CA TYR A 75 14.39 -13.54 27.00
C TYR A 75 15.23 -12.27 26.76
N SER A 76 15.20 -11.31 27.68
CA SER A 76 15.93 -10.03 27.55
C SER A 76 17.44 -10.20 27.35
N ASN A 77 18.02 -11.26 27.92
CA ASN A 77 19.46 -11.57 27.83
C ASN A 77 19.86 -12.36 26.56
N ASP A 78 18.90 -12.85 25.77
CA ASP A 78 19.17 -13.61 24.54
C ASP A 78 18.27 -13.13 23.38
N PRO A 79 18.77 -12.21 22.54
CA PRO A 79 17.97 -11.64 21.45
C PRO A 79 17.63 -12.66 20.36
N ILE A 80 18.38 -13.75 20.23
CA ILE A 80 18.10 -14.80 19.25
C ILE A 80 16.93 -15.64 19.74
N ARG A 81 16.99 -16.14 20.99
CA ARG A 81 15.88 -16.89 21.61
C ARG A 81 14.61 -16.05 21.71
N GLN A 82 14.74 -14.76 22.04
CA GLN A 82 13.62 -13.83 22.07
C GLN A 82 12.87 -13.78 20.73
N LYS A 83 13.59 -13.63 19.61
CA LYS A 83 12.98 -13.60 18.26
C LYS A 83 12.28 -14.91 17.91
N ILE A 84 12.88 -16.05 18.27
CA ILE A 84 12.31 -17.38 18.02
C ILE A 84 11.02 -17.56 18.83
N ALA A 85 11.06 -17.29 20.14
CA ALA A 85 9.92 -17.43 21.03
C ALA A 85 8.72 -16.55 20.59
N ILE A 86 8.98 -15.29 20.21
CA ILE A 86 7.94 -14.40 19.67
C ILE A 86 7.36 -14.98 18.37
N ARG A 87 8.20 -15.48 17.46
CA ARG A 87 7.73 -16.05 16.19
C ARG A 87 6.84 -17.28 16.40
N GLU A 88 7.23 -18.17 17.30
CA GLU A 88 6.45 -19.35 17.65
C GLU A 88 5.12 -18.98 18.31
N PHE A 89 5.15 -18.01 19.22
CA PHE A 89 3.95 -17.48 19.87
C PHE A 89 2.96 -16.90 18.85
N LEU A 90 3.45 -16.06 17.92
CA LEU A 90 2.61 -15.51 16.84
C LEU A 90 2.03 -16.60 15.94
N LYS A 91 2.82 -17.64 15.63
CA LYS A 91 2.38 -18.80 14.83
C LYS A 91 1.28 -19.58 15.56
N LYS A 92 1.44 -19.85 16.86
CA LYS A 92 0.42 -20.50 17.71
C LYS A 92 -0.89 -19.70 17.71
N LYS A 93 -0.81 -18.37 17.71
CA LYS A 93 -1.99 -17.48 17.65
C LYS A 93 -2.49 -17.21 16.22
N LYS A 94 -2.03 -17.97 15.22
CA LYS A 94 -2.42 -17.90 13.80
C LYS A 94 -2.19 -16.52 13.16
N ILE A 95 -1.26 -15.72 13.69
CA ILE A 95 -0.83 -14.46 13.08
C ILE A 95 0.20 -14.78 12.00
N ARG A 96 0.02 -14.23 10.80
CA ARG A 96 0.87 -14.47 9.63
C ARG A 96 1.63 -13.19 9.23
N PRO A 97 2.86 -12.95 9.73
CA PRO A 97 3.61 -11.73 9.43
C PRO A 97 3.95 -11.56 7.94
N TRP A 98 4.14 -12.67 7.23
CA TRP A 98 4.51 -12.69 5.81
C TRP A 98 3.44 -12.04 4.90
N ALA A 99 2.15 -12.08 5.30
CA ALA A 99 1.09 -11.45 4.52
C ALA A 99 1.33 -9.94 4.38
N LYS A 100 1.85 -9.30 5.43
CA LYS A 100 2.21 -7.87 5.40
C LYS A 100 3.40 -7.62 4.48
N ALA A 101 4.40 -8.50 4.52
CA ALA A 101 5.55 -8.39 3.63
C ALA A 101 5.16 -8.54 2.16
N VAL A 102 4.25 -9.47 1.82
CA VAL A 102 3.74 -9.65 0.46
C VAL A 102 3.02 -8.40 -0.04
N VAL A 103 2.09 -7.86 0.77
CA VAL A 103 1.34 -6.65 0.38
C VAL A 103 2.29 -5.47 0.16
N LEU A 104 3.21 -5.22 1.10
CA LEU A 104 4.18 -4.12 0.98
C LEU A 104 5.17 -4.32 -0.17
N GLY A 105 5.62 -5.55 -0.41
CA GLY A 105 6.53 -5.89 -1.49
C GLY A 105 5.92 -5.63 -2.87
N ILE A 106 4.67 -6.07 -3.08
CA ILE A 106 3.95 -5.84 -4.33
C ILE A 106 3.65 -4.35 -4.52
N GLN A 107 3.31 -3.62 -3.46
CA GLN A 107 3.15 -2.16 -3.53
C GLN A 107 4.45 -1.45 -3.92
N GLY A 108 5.58 -1.82 -3.31
CA GLY A 108 6.88 -1.25 -3.65
C GLY A 108 7.25 -1.54 -5.10
N LEU A 109 7.08 -2.78 -5.54
CA LEU A 109 7.34 -3.20 -6.93
C LEU A 109 6.51 -2.36 -7.92
N VAL A 110 5.21 -2.26 -7.73
CA VAL A 110 4.31 -1.50 -8.62
C VAL A 110 4.64 -0.01 -8.61
N LEU A 111 5.01 0.55 -7.45
CA LEU A 111 5.43 1.94 -7.36
C LEU A 111 6.69 2.21 -8.20
N VAL A 112 7.67 1.30 -8.16
CA VAL A 112 8.89 1.42 -8.99
C VAL A 112 8.55 1.30 -10.48
N LEU A 113 7.69 0.36 -10.87
CA LEU A 113 7.25 0.22 -12.26
C LEU A 113 6.53 1.47 -12.75
N LEU A 114 5.60 2.02 -11.95
CA LEU A 114 4.92 3.27 -12.27
C LEU A 114 5.93 4.42 -12.39
N TYR A 115 6.91 4.53 -11.50
CA TYR A 115 7.96 5.53 -11.65
C TYR A 115 8.71 5.39 -12.99
N GLN A 116 9.07 4.18 -13.38
CA GLN A 116 9.76 3.90 -14.64
C GLN A 116 8.90 4.21 -15.88
N VAL A 117 7.58 4.10 -15.80
CA VAL A 117 6.69 4.50 -16.91
C VAL A 117 6.78 6.00 -17.19
N PHE A 118 6.96 6.83 -16.16
CA PHE A 118 6.92 8.29 -16.28
C PHE A 118 8.32 8.94 -16.38
N ILE A 119 9.38 8.25 -15.97
CA ILE A 119 10.74 8.78 -16.07
C ILE A 119 11.13 9.02 -17.54
N GLY A 120 11.68 10.19 -17.87
CA GLY A 120 12.03 10.53 -19.26
C GLY A 120 10.83 10.84 -20.19
N GLY A 121 9.63 11.03 -19.63
CA GLY A 121 8.42 11.38 -20.37
C GLY A 121 7.68 10.16 -20.92
N ILE A 122 6.34 10.17 -20.89
CA ILE A 122 5.52 9.02 -21.35
C ILE A 122 5.23 9.06 -22.86
N ASN A 123 5.27 10.25 -23.47
CA ASN A 123 4.93 10.50 -24.87
C ASN A 123 6.12 10.32 -25.84
N THR A 124 7.15 9.58 -25.42
CA THR A 124 8.32 9.32 -26.25
C THR A 124 8.01 8.18 -27.24
N GLN A 125 8.43 8.33 -28.50
CA GLN A 125 8.24 7.31 -29.54
C GLN A 125 8.76 5.93 -29.10
N GLU A 126 9.91 5.90 -28.43
CA GLU A 126 10.50 4.68 -27.87
C GLU A 126 9.53 3.93 -26.95
N LYS A 127 8.76 4.64 -26.11
CA LYS A 127 7.79 4.02 -25.19
C LYS A 127 6.53 3.56 -25.91
N LEU A 128 6.07 4.32 -26.89
CA LEU A 128 4.90 3.93 -27.69
C LEU A 128 5.18 2.69 -28.56
N HIS A 129 6.45 2.44 -28.91
CA HIS A 129 6.87 1.21 -29.58
C HIS A 129 6.84 -0.04 -28.68
N LEU A 130 6.83 0.13 -27.35
CA LEU A 130 6.69 -0.97 -26.38
C LEU A 130 5.25 -1.49 -26.26
N LEU A 131 4.30 -0.86 -26.93
CA LEU A 131 2.91 -1.29 -26.95
C LEU A 131 2.75 -2.57 -27.76
N TYR A 132 1.98 -3.50 -27.21
CA TYR A 132 1.58 -4.72 -27.89
C TYR A 132 0.80 -4.38 -29.16
N PRO A 133 0.93 -5.19 -30.22
CA PRO A 133 0.26 -4.93 -31.50
C PRO A 133 -1.26 -4.76 -31.37
N SER A 134 -1.88 -5.40 -30.37
CA SER A 134 -3.31 -5.33 -30.11
C SER A 134 -3.79 -4.03 -29.45
N ILE A 135 -2.88 -3.17 -28.97
CA ILE A 135 -3.21 -1.91 -28.30
C ILE A 135 -3.04 -0.77 -29.30
N PRO A 136 -4.09 0.00 -29.61
CA PRO A 136 -3.99 1.18 -30.45
C PRO A 136 -2.93 2.13 -29.89
N ARG A 137 -2.03 2.62 -30.76
CA ARG A 137 -1.01 3.59 -30.35
C ARG A 137 -1.64 4.98 -30.31
N PRO A 138 -1.74 5.63 -29.14
CA PRO A 138 -2.20 7.01 -29.07
C PRO A 138 -1.11 7.96 -29.59
N ASP A 139 -1.51 9.04 -30.26
CA ASP A 139 -0.57 10.09 -30.68
C ASP A 139 -0.02 10.87 -29.49
N PHE A 140 -0.86 11.07 -28.47
CA PHE A 140 -0.50 11.72 -27.22
C PHE A 140 -1.24 11.09 -26.04
N ILE A 141 -0.53 10.91 -24.93
CA ILE A 141 -1.08 10.44 -23.66
C ILE A 141 -1.28 11.64 -22.75
N ASN A 142 -2.54 11.90 -22.42
CA ASN A 142 -2.93 12.97 -21.52
C ASN A 142 -2.60 12.61 -20.06
N THR A 143 -1.63 13.32 -19.50
CA THR A 143 -1.13 13.17 -18.12
C THR A 143 -1.77 14.15 -17.14
N ASN A 144 -2.59 15.09 -17.61
CA ASN A 144 -3.30 16.02 -16.74
C ASN A 144 -4.39 15.30 -15.95
N PHE A 145 -4.35 15.46 -14.63
CA PHE A 145 -5.33 14.91 -13.71
C PHE A 145 -5.79 15.99 -12.74
N LEU A 146 -7.09 16.30 -12.79
CA LEU A 146 -7.70 17.38 -12.02
C LEU A 146 -7.01 18.72 -12.29
N TRP A 147 -6.20 19.23 -11.37
CA TRP A 147 -5.51 20.52 -11.45
C TRP A 147 -3.98 20.40 -11.61
N PHE A 148 -3.45 19.21 -11.88
CA PHE A 148 -2.00 18.99 -11.97
C PHE A 148 -1.62 17.91 -12.99
N ASP A 149 -0.37 17.92 -13.43
CA ASP A 149 0.19 16.85 -14.26
C ASP A 149 0.77 15.73 -13.38
N ILE A 150 0.32 14.49 -13.62
CA ILE A 150 0.76 13.32 -12.86
C ILE A 150 2.21 12.90 -13.17
N ALA A 151 2.74 13.28 -14.34
CA ALA A 151 4.11 13.04 -14.75
C ALA A 151 5.09 13.97 -14.03
N GLU A 152 4.62 15.11 -13.52
CA GLU A 152 5.43 16.10 -12.84
C GLU A 152 5.38 15.95 -11.32
N ARG A 153 6.36 16.57 -10.65
CA ARG A 153 6.42 16.64 -9.18
C ARG A 153 5.37 17.64 -8.70
N ASN A 154 4.62 17.28 -7.67
CA ASN A 154 3.63 18.18 -7.08
C ASN A 154 3.64 18.10 -5.55
N LEU A 155 4.07 19.20 -4.90
CA LEU A 155 4.17 19.29 -3.45
C LEU A 155 2.81 19.28 -2.75
N VAL A 156 1.78 19.87 -3.36
CA VAL A 156 0.43 19.94 -2.79
C VAL A 156 -0.16 18.53 -2.70
N VAL A 157 -0.05 17.73 -3.77
CA VAL A 157 -0.54 16.35 -3.78
C VAL A 157 0.22 15.50 -2.76
N ALA A 158 1.56 15.64 -2.68
CA ALA A 158 2.35 14.96 -1.66
C ALA A 158 1.92 15.35 -0.23
N ALA A 159 1.63 16.64 0.01
CA ALA A 159 1.14 17.14 1.29
C ALA A 159 -0.24 16.57 1.64
N ILE A 160 -1.15 16.43 0.67
CA ILE A 160 -2.45 15.78 0.87
C ILE A 160 -2.27 14.33 1.33
N VAL A 161 -1.39 13.56 0.67
CA VAL A 161 -1.13 12.16 1.08
C VAL A 161 -0.54 12.09 2.48
N ALA A 162 0.44 12.93 2.78
CA ALA A 162 1.06 12.99 4.09
C ALA A 162 0.07 13.43 5.18
N GLY A 163 -0.77 14.42 4.90
CA GLY A 163 -1.83 14.88 5.78
C GLY A 163 -2.87 13.78 6.06
N TYR A 164 -3.25 13.03 5.03
CA TYR A 164 -4.14 11.87 5.18
C TYR A 164 -3.51 10.77 6.06
N LEU A 165 -2.25 10.41 5.80
CA LEU A 165 -1.49 9.48 6.64
C LEU A 165 -1.39 9.96 8.09
N PHE A 166 -1.11 11.25 8.27
CA PHE A 166 -0.97 11.84 9.59
C PHE A 166 -2.30 11.83 10.36
N ALA A 167 -3.40 12.21 9.72
CA ALA A 167 -4.74 12.15 10.30
C ALA A 167 -5.10 10.72 10.73
N GLN A 168 -4.83 9.72 9.89
CA GLN A 168 -5.02 8.31 10.26
C GLN A 168 -4.22 7.92 11.51
N ILE A 169 -2.96 8.36 11.58
CA ILE A 169 -2.11 8.05 12.74
C ILE A 169 -2.65 8.73 13.99
N LEU A 170 -3.07 9.99 13.92
CA LEU A 170 -3.68 10.71 15.05
C LEU A 170 -4.92 9.99 15.59
N ILE A 171 -5.83 9.54 14.70
CA ILE A 171 -7.01 8.78 15.10
C ILE A 171 -6.60 7.49 15.83
N ASN A 172 -5.67 6.72 15.25
CA ASN A 172 -5.16 5.49 15.86
C ASN A 172 -4.43 5.75 17.19
N PHE A 173 -3.77 6.91 17.32
CA PHE A 173 -3.03 7.29 18.51
C PHE A 173 -3.97 7.63 19.66
N TRP A 174 -5.05 8.38 19.38
CA TRP A 174 -6.05 8.74 20.37
C TRP A 174 -6.69 7.51 21.00
N GLU A 175 -7.01 6.50 20.20
CA GLU A 175 -7.55 5.21 20.68
C GLU A 175 -6.52 4.37 21.47
N ARG A 176 -5.21 4.59 21.27
CA ARG A 176 -4.15 3.65 21.69
C ARG A 176 -3.02 4.29 22.49
N ARG A 177 -3.17 5.55 22.93
CA ARG A 177 -2.12 6.35 23.57
C ARG A 177 -1.46 5.63 24.74
N ASN A 178 -2.24 4.96 25.59
CA ASN A 178 -1.76 4.28 26.79
C ASN A 178 -1.10 2.92 26.52
N GLN A 179 -1.17 2.42 25.28
CA GLN A 179 -0.58 1.14 24.91
C GLN A 179 0.77 1.32 24.22
N LEU A 180 1.01 2.45 23.54
CA LEU A 180 2.19 2.68 22.70
C LEU A 180 3.42 3.07 23.52
N THR A 181 4.57 2.43 23.25
CA THR A 181 5.86 2.82 23.84
C THR A 181 6.29 4.18 23.30
N LYS A 182 6.97 5.02 24.10
CA LYS A 182 7.45 6.36 23.68
C LYS A 182 8.17 6.36 22.31
N LYS A 183 9.02 5.37 22.04
CA LYS A 183 9.71 5.22 20.75
C LYS A 183 8.74 5.03 19.57
N GLU A 184 7.72 4.20 19.73
CA GLU A 184 6.71 3.97 18.69
C GLU A 184 5.87 5.22 18.42
N GLN A 185 5.60 6.00 19.47
CA GLN A 185 4.87 7.26 19.33
C GLN A 185 5.65 8.22 18.44
N ILE A 186 6.95 8.38 18.70
CA ILE A 186 7.84 9.21 17.89
C ILE A 186 7.89 8.69 16.45
N TYR A 187 8.14 7.40 16.24
CA TYR A 187 8.20 6.85 14.87
C TYR A 187 6.90 7.03 14.08
N SER A 188 5.75 6.94 14.75
CA SER A 188 4.46 7.19 14.10
C SER A 188 4.29 8.63 13.62
N LEU A 189 4.87 9.61 14.31
CA LEU A 189 4.85 11.02 13.90
C LEU A 189 5.86 11.31 12.79
N PHE A 190 7.03 10.66 12.80
CA PHE A 190 8.05 10.83 11.76
C PHE A 190 7.67 10.22 10.41
N PHE A 191 6.89 9.14 10.41
CA PHE A 191 6.57 8.40 9.19
C PHE A 191 5.85 9.26 8.12
N PRO A 192 4.79 10.04 8.43
CA PRO A 192 4.17 10.94 7.47
C PRO A 192 5.10 12.02 6.90
N ALA A 193 6.01 12.55 7.73
CA ALA A 193 7.00 13.53 7.27
C ALA A 193 7.98 12.92 6.26
N LEU A 194 8.46 11.71 6.53
CA LEU A 194 9.32 10.98 5.60
C LEU A 194 8.57 10.60 4.32
N ALA A 195 7.30 10.19 4.43
CA ALA A 195 6.44 9.92 3.28
C ALA A 195 6.28 11.18 2.43
N PHE A 196 6.03 12.35 3.04
CA PHE A 196 5.98 13.62 2.33
C PHE A 196 7.25 13.89 1.53
N LEU A 197 8.43 13.79 2.14
CA LEU A 197 9.71 14.05 1.48
C LEU A 197 9.93 13.12 0.28
N ILE A 198 9.70 11.81 0.46
CA ILE A 198 9.81 10.85 -0.64
C ILE A 198 8.80 11.18 -1.73
N LEU A 199 7.56 11.53 -1.36
CA LEU A 199 6.48 11.84 -2.31
C LEU A 199 6.68 13.18 -3.03
N ALA A 200 7.40 14.13 -2.44
CA ALA A 200 7.72 15.42 -3.05
C ALA A 200 8.78 15.33 -4.17
N ILE A 201 9.71 14.37 -4.09
CA ILE A 201 10.91 14.31 -4.98
C ILE A 201 10.67 13.58 -6.32
N LEU A 202 9.62 12.78 -6.43
CA LEU A 202 9.33 11.98 -7.63
C LEU A 202 7.98 12.41 -8.24
N PRO A 203 7.68 12.01 -9.49
CA PRO A 203 6.41 12.31 -10.17
C PRO A 203 5.17 12.01 -9.32
N SER A 204 4.15 12.84 -9.44
CA SER A 204 2.97 12.81 -8.58
C SER A 204 2.04 11.62 -8.83
N VAL A 205 2.25 10.86 -9.92
CA VAL A 205 1.59 9.56 -10.17
C VAL A 205 1.70 8.60 -8.98
N LYS A 206 2.85 8.55 -8.31
CA LYS A 206 3.02 7.71 -7.12
C LYS A 206 2.15 8.19 -5.95
N SER A 207 1.93 9.51 -5.84
CA SER A 207 1.13 10.10 -4.77
C SER A 207 -0.34 9.72 -4.97
N ILE A 208 -0.82 9.73 -6.22
CA ILE A 208 -2.14 9.20 -6.58
C ILE A 208 -2.22 7.71 -6.21
N PHE A 209 -1.26 6.89 -6.67
CA PHE A 209 -1.21 5.47 -6.36
C PHE A 209 -1.27 5.20 -4.86
N VAL A 210 -0.42 5.87 -4.06
CA VAL A 210 -0.36 5.72 -2.61
C VAL A 210 -1.68 6.17 -1.98
N LEU A 211 -2.22 7.33 -2.37
CA LEU A 211 -3.46 7.86 -1.80
C LEU A 211 -4.65 6.91 -2.05
N THR A 212 -4.83 6.45 -3.28
CA THR A 212 -5.86 5.45 -3.64
C THR A 212 -5.68 4.17 -2.82
N SER A 213 -4.44 3.71 -2.67
CA SER A 213 -4.09 2.57 -1.82
C SER A 213 -4.53 2.76 -0.37
N LEU A 214 -4.30 3.95 0.20
CA LEU A 214 -4.62 4.25 1.59
C LEU A 214 -6.13 4.34 1.80
N ILE A 215 -6.85 5.01 0.89
CA ILE A 215 -8.32 5.09 0.91
C ILE A 215 -8.93 3.69 0.87
N PHE A 216 -8.46 2.83 -0.05
CA PHE A 216 -8.91 1.44 -0.12
C PHE A 216 -8.68 0.69 1.21
N SER A 217 -7.51 0.87 1.83
CA SER A 217 -7.19 0.24 3.11
C SER A 217 -8.11 0.72 4.23
N SER A 218 -8.46 2.02 4.26
CA SER A 218 -9.44 2.55 5.21
C SER A 218 -10.82 1.96 5.02
N ILE A 219 -11.29 1.83 3.78
CA ILE A 219 -12.57 1.19 3.47
C ILE A 219 -12.60 -0.24 4.00
N ILE A 220 -11.55 -1.04 3.73
CA ILE A 220 -11.44 -2.42 4.24
C ILE A 220 -11.38 -2.47 5.77
N SER A 221 -10.65 -1.54 6.40
CA SER A 221 -10.57 -1.45 7.86
C SER A 221 -11.95 -1.19 8.48
N ILE A 222 -12.70 -0.22 7.92
CA ILE A 222 -14.06 0.11 8.37
C ILE A 222 -14.99 -1.09 8.16
N PHE A 223 -14.98 -1.71 6.98
CA PHE A 223 -15.81 -2.87 6.67
C PHE A 223 -15.52 -4.06 7.61
N THR A 224 -14.24 -4.33 7.90
CA THR A 224 -13.82 -5.39 8.83
C THR A 224 -14.31 -5.12 10.25
N LEU A 225 -14.29 -3.85 10.70
CA LEU A 225 -14.84 -3.46 12.00
C LEU A 225 -16.35 -3.65 12.06
N LEU A 226 -17.08 -3.23 11.03
CA LEU A 226 -18.55 -3.39 10.94
C LEU A 226 -18.97 -4.85 11.00
N ILE A 227 -18.32 -5.74 10.22
CA ILE A 227 -18.59 -7.19 10.27
C ILE A 227 -18.37 -7.73 11.68
N LYS A 228 -17.26 -7.36 12.32
CA LYS A 228 -16.94 -7.84 13.67
C LYS A 228 -17.95 -7.36 14.71
N MET A 229 -18.44 -6.12 14.59
CA MET A 229 -19.50 -5.59 15.45
C MET A 229 -20.82 -6.35 15.25
N SER A 230 -21.18 -6.63 14.00
CA SER A 230 -22.37 -7.41 13.65
C SER A 230 -22.31 -8.84 14.22
N LEU A 231 -21.20 -9.55 14.02
CA LEU A 231 -21.00 -10.91 14.57
C LEU A 231 -21.02 -10.93 16.10
N LYS A 232 -20.44 -9.93 16.76
CA LYS A 232 -20.47 -9.82 18.23
C LYS A 232 -21.91 -9.59 18.74
N LYS A 233 -22.71 -8.79 18.03
CA LYS A 233 -24.12 -8.56 18.36
C LYS A 233 -24.93 -9.84 18.18
N ALA A 234 -24.76 -10.56 17.08
CA ALA A 234 -25.43 -11.83 16.82
C ALA A 234 -25.13 -12.87 17.92
N ASN A 235 -23.86 -13.09 18.26
CA ASN A 235 -23.48 -14.05 19.32
C ASN A 235 -24.04 -13.68 20.70
N LYS A 236 -24.25 -12.40 20.99
CA LYS A 236 -24.81 -11.94 22.28
C LYS A 236 -26.32 -12.19 22.38
N VAL A 237 -27.01 -12.29 21.25
CA VAL A 237 -28.46 -12.61 21.17
C VAL A 237 -28.68 -14.12 21.31
N THR A 238 -27.77 -14.96 20.82
CA THR A 238 -27.88 -16.44 20.92
C THR A 238 -27.51 -17.01 22.29
N THR A 239 -26.84 -16.23 23.15
CA THR A 239 -26.44 -16.62 24.52
C THR A 239 -27.38 -16.08 25.63
N ARG A 240 -28.55 -15.57 25.26
CA ARG A 240 -29.65 -15.21 26.19
C ARG A 240 -30.82 -16.14 25.93
#